data_AF-A0A9X0DC47-F1
#
_entry.id   AF-A0A9X0DC47-F1
#
_cell.length_a   1.000
_cell.length_b   1.000
_cell.length_c   1.000
_cell.angle_alpha   90.00
_cell.angle_beta   90.00
_cell.angle_gamma   90.00
#
_symmetry.space_group_name_H-M   'P 1'
#
loop_
_entity.id
_entity.type
_entity.pdbx_description
1 polymer ?
#
loop_
_entity_poly.entity_id
_entity_poly.type
_entity_poly.pdbx_seq_one_letter_code
_entity_poly.pdbx_strand_id
1 'polypeptide(L)'
;MEDQTDAKSAVETLAKQVFTAEELQNSSVTGFQCNKAYESRPALSPRRRNAIECIVKKKLARQYTVNYKEGPWPPAEEGQSQQQQQGK
;
A
#
# COMPACT_ATOMS: atom_id res chain seq x y z
N MET A 1 -2.28 6.55 -17.03
CA MET A 1 -1.71 7.09 -15.77
C MET A 1 -2.83 7.17 -14.72
N GLU A 2 -3.61 6.10 -14.57
CA GLU A 2 -4.96 6.16 -13.94
C GLU A 2 -5.06 5.35 -12.63
N ASP A 3 -4.05 4.53 -12.31
CA ASP A 3 -4.13 3.54 -11.23
C ASP A 3 -3.93 4.14 -9.81
N GLN A 4 -3.11 5.18 -9.68
CA GLN A 4 -2.86 5.84 -8.38
C GLN A 4 -4.06 6.67 -7.90
N THR A 5 -4.88 7.17 -8.82
CA THR A 5 -6.08 7.97 -8.53
C THR A 5 -7.17 7.13 -7.88
N ASP A 6 -7.31 5.86 -8.28
CA ASP A 6 -8.33 4.96 -7.72
C ASP A 6 -8.00 4.55 -6.29
N ALA A 7 -6.75 4.16 -6.03
CA ALA A 7 -6.30 3.77 -4.69
C ALA A 7 -6.44 4.90 -3.67
N LYS A 8 -6.07 6.13 -4.05
CA LYS A 8 -6.23 7.32 -3.19
C LYS A 8 -7.70 7.58 -2.87
N SER A 9 -8.56 7.58 -3.90
CA SER A 9 -10.00 7.80 -3.73
C SER A 9 -10.64 6.73 -2.83
N ALA A 10 -10.26 5.46 -3.01
CA ALA A 10 -10.73 4.35 -2.19
C ALA A 10 -10.33 4.48 -0.72
N VAL A 11 -9.08 4.91 -0.44
CA VAL A 11 -8.61 5.19 0.93
C VAL A 11 -9.43 6.33 1.54
N GLU A 12 -9.68 7.41 0.81
CA GLU A 12 -10.45 8.55 1.29
C GLU A 12 -11.91 8.18 1.60
N THR A 13 -12.56 7.39 0.74
CA THR A 13 -13.93 6.90 0.97
C THR A 13 -13.98 5.99 2.20
N LEU A 14 -13.05 5.06 2.34
CA LEU A 14 -12.98 4.16 3.50
C LEU A 14 -12.69 4.92 4.79
N ALA A 15 -11.81 5.91 4.75
CA ALA A 15 -11.50 6.75 5.91
C ALA A 15 -12.75 7.49 6.42
N LYS A 16 -13.56 8.05 5.52
CA LYS A 16 -14.82 8.74 5.87
C LYS A 16 -15.90 7.80 6.45
N GLN A 17 -15.82 6.49 6.19
CA GLN A 17 -16.74 5.49 6.77
C GLN A 17 -16.29 5.01 8.15
N VAL A 18 -14.98 5.03 8.41
CA VAL A 18 -14.36 4.44 9.62
C VAL A 18 -14.10 5.49 10.71
N PHE A 19 -13.92 6.76 10.31
CA PHE A 19 -13.62 7.87 11.19
C PHE A 19 -14.64 9.00 11.02
N THR A 20 -14.90 9.75 12.08
CA THR A 20 -15.72 10.96 11.98
C THR A 20 -14.95 12.07 11.27
N ALA A 21 -15.67 13.06 10.73
CA ALA A 21 -15.04 14.24 10.13
C ALA A 21 -14.14 14.99 11.13
N GLU A 22 -14.55 15.05 12.40
CA GLU A 22 -13.77 15.65 13.49
C GLU A 22 -12.47 14.88 13.75
N GLU A 23 -12.53 13.54 13.82
CA GLU A 23 -11.34 12.71 13.98
C GLU A 23 -10.35 12.93 12.82
N LEU A 24 -10.84 12.99 11.57
CA LEU A 24 -9.99 13.20 10.40
C LEU A 24 -9.35 14.59 10.36
N GLN A 25 -10.03 15.61 10.88
CA GLN A 25 -9.52 16.98 10.89
C GLN A 25 -8.55 17.25 12.03
N ASN A 26 -8.75 16.62 13.20
CA ASN A 26 -8.00 16.92 14.41
C ASN A 26 -6.92 15.88 14.74
N SER A 27 -6.92 14.73 14.08
CA SER A 27 -5.94 13.67 14.31
C SER A 27 -4.86 13.65 13.23
N SER A 28 -3.80 12.89 13.50
CA SER A 28 -2.75 12.56 12.53
C SER A 28 -2.67 11.04 12.35
N VAL A 29 -2.00 10.59 11.29
CA VAL A 29 -1.85 9.15 11.03
C VAL A 29 -1.06 8.47 12.14
N THR A 30 0.05 9.07 12.59
CA THR A 30 1.00 8.43 13.51
C THR A 30 1.05 9.07 14.90
N GLY A 31 0.44 10.24 15.10
CA GLY A 31 0.63 11.05 16.32
C GLY A 31 1.96 11.79 16.36
N PHE A 32 2.80 11.66 15.33
CA PHE A 32 4.12 12.27 15.32
C PHE A 32 4.05 13.76 14.99
N GLN A 33 4.62 14.58 15.88
CA GLN A 33 4.75 16.02 15.68
C GLN A 33 6.13 16.33 15.07
N CYS A 34 6.15 16.66 13.78
CA CYS A 34 7.41 16.97 13.09
C CYS A 34 7.99 18.35 13.43
N ASN A 35 7.15 19.30 13.86
CA ASN A 35 7.56 20.64 14.24
C ASN A 35 6.82 21.08 15.51
N LYS A 36 7.60 21.48 16.52
CA LYS A 36 7.14 21.87 17.86
C LYS A 36 6.30 23.15 17.87
N ALA A 37 6.34 23.95 16.80
CA ALA A 37 5.53 25.15 16.64
C ALA A 37 4.07 24.86 16.26
N TYR A 38 3.74 23.63 15.83
CA TYR A 38 2.37 23.24 15.51
C TYR A 38 1.69 22.57 16.69
N GLU A 39 0.36 22.63 16.74
CA GLU A 39 -0.39 21.89 17.76
C GLU A 39 -0.21 20.38 17.59
N SER A 40 -0.02 19.69 18.73
CA SER A 40 0.09 18.23 18.75
C SER A 40 -1.26 17.60 18.43
N ARG A 41 -1.28 16.71 17.43
CA ARG A 41 -2.49 16.01 16.99
C ARG A 41 -2.43 14.53 17.38
N PRO A 42 -3.45 13.98 18.06
CA PRO A 42 -3.46 12.57 18.46
C PRO A 42 -3.40 11.64 17.26
N ALA A 43 -2.89 10.42 17.46
CA ALA A 43 -2.85 9.41 16.42
C ALA A 43 -4.24 8.79 16.17
N LEU A 44 -4.58 8.56 14.90
CA LEU A 44 -5.72 7.71 14.54
C LEU A 44 -5.48 6.27 15.02
N SER A 45 -6.56 5.64 15.48
CA SER A 45 -6.54 4.28 16.02
C SER A 45 -5.80 3.30 15.10
N PRO A 46 -4.72 2.66 15.57
CA PRO A 46 -3.93 1.71 14.76
C PRO A 46 -4.76 0.56 14.20
N ARG A 47 -5.72 0.03 14.99
CA ARG A 47 -6.62 -1.04 14.56
C ARG A 47 -7.48 -0.63 13.36
N ARG A 48 -8.06 0.56 13.41
CA ARG A 48 -8.91 1.10 12.33
C ARG A 48 -8.10 1.41 11.08
N ARG A 49 -6.89 1.96 11.23
CA ARG A 49 -5.94 2.16 10.12
C ARG A 49 -5.55 0.85 9.44
N ASN A 50 -5.17 -0.16 10.22
CA ASN A 50 -4.81 -1.48 9.69
C ASN A 50 -5.96 -2.12 8.90
N ALA A 51 -7.22 -1.91 9.31
CA ALA A 51 -8.37 -2.41 8.58
C ALA A 51 -8.47 -1.79 7.17
N ILE A 52 -8.32 -0.46 7.07
CA ILE A 52 -8.32 0.25 5.78
C ILE A 52 -7.17 -0.26 4.90
N GLU A 53 -5.94 -0.33 5.44
CA GLU A 53 -4.79 -0.84 4.70
C GLU A 53 -5.01 -2.27 4.18
N CYS A 54 -5.57 -3.17 5.01
CA CYS A 54 -5.87 -4.53 4.60
C CYS A 54 -6.86 -4.58 3.43
N ILE A 55 -7.90 -3.75 3.47
CA ILE A 55 -8.92 -3.70 2.41
C ILE A 55 -8.30 -3.20 1.10
N VAL A 56 -7.52 -2.13 1.16
CA VAL A 56 -6.86 -1.55 -0.02
C VAL A 56 -5.85 -2.52 -0.61
N LYS A 57 -4.99 -3.13 0.22
CA LYS A 57 -4.03 -4.17 -0.21
C LYS A 57 -4.73 -5.36 -0.87
N LYS A 58 -5.86 -5.83 -0.31
CA LYS A 58 -6.65 -6.92 -0.89
C LYS A 58 -7.28 -6.55 -2.23
N LYS A 59 -7.77 -5.32 -2.40
CA LYS A 59 -8.35 -4.85 -3.67
C LYS A 59 -7.29 -4.73 -4.76
N LEU A 60 -6.15 -4.11 -4.44
CA LEU A 60 -5.01 -4.00 -5.36
C LEU A 60 -4.47 -5.38 -5.74
N ALA A 61 -4.28 -6.29 -4.77
CA ALA A 61 -3.82 -7.65 -5.05
C ALA A 61 -4.78 -8.41 -6.00
N ARG A 62 -6.10 -8.24 -5.83
CA ARG A 62 -7.09 -8.81 -6.75
C ARG A 62 -6.96 -8.22 -8.15
N GLN A 63 -6.80 -6.90 -8.27
CA GLN A 63 -6.60 -6.23 -9.56
C GLN A 63 -5.32 -6.73 -10.28
N TYR A 64 -4.22 -6.91 -9.56
CA TYR A 64 -3.01 -7.50 -10.13
C TYR A 64 -3.23 -8.95 -10.57
N THR A 65 -3.90 -9.81 -9.77
CA THR A 65 -4.16 -11.21 -10.17
C THR A 65 -5.08 -11.36 -11.38
N VAL A 66 -5.95 -10.39 -11.65
CA VAL A 66 -6.82 -10.40 -12.83
C VAL A 66 -6.02 -10.04 -14.10
N ASN A 67 -5.03 -9.14 -13.99
CA ASN A 67 -4.16 -8.77 -15.12
C ASN A 67 -3.21 -9.90 -15.58
N TYR A 68 -2.98 -10.94 -14.78
CA TYR A 68 -2.14 -12.09 -15.17
C TYR A 68 -2.90 -13.22 -15.89
N LYS A 69 -4.21 -13.08 -16.14
CA LYS A 69 -4.98 -14.11 -16.85
C LYS A 69 -5.08 -13.90 -18.37
N GLU A 70 -4.63 -12.77 -18.90
CA GLU A 70 -4.72 -12.46 -20.33
C GLU A 70 -3.38 -11.92 -20.86
N GLY A 71 -2.39 -12.81 -21.03
CA GLY A 71 -1.13 -12.48 -21.71
C GLY A 71 -0.06 -13.56 -21.50
N PRO A 72 0.75 -13.91 -22.53
CA PRO A 72 1.76 -14.95 -22.40
C PRO A 72 2.85 -14.49 -21.42
N TRP A 73 3.09 -15.34 -20.42
CA TRP A 73 4.21 -15.30 -19.50
C TRP A 73 5.54 -14.90 -20.19
N PRO A 74 6.39 -14.07 -19.58
CA PRO A 74 7.80 -14.03 -19.98
C PRO A 74 8.46 -15.38 -19.62
N PRO A 75 9.37 -15.93 -20.44
CA PRO A 75 10.01 -17.20 -20.11
C PRO A 75 10.82 -17.05 -18.82
N ALA A 76 10.77 -18.08 -17.97
CA ALA A 76 11.71 -18.24 -16.88
C ALA A 76 13.13 -18.24 -17.48
N GLU A 77 13.93 -17.21 -17.20
CA GLU A 77 15.39 -17.33 -17.34
C GLU A 77 15.88 -18.24 -16.21
N GLU A 78 15.78 -19.54 -16.46
CA GLU A 78 16.61 -20.56 -15.82
C GLU A 78 18.05 -20.36 -16.33
N GLY A 79 18.80 -19.47 -15.68
CA GLY A 79 20.23 -19.32 -15.90
C GLY A 79 20.98 -20.53 -15.34
N GLN A 80 21.09 -21.60 -16.14
CA GLN A 80 21.99 -22.73 -15.88
C GLN A 80 23.47 -22.31 -16.05
N SER A 81 24.27 -22.68 -15.03
CA SER A 81 25.67 -23.14 -15.09
C SER A 81 26.68 -22.46 -16.01
N GLN A 82 27.71 -21.85 -15.42
CA GLN A 82 29.06 -21.97 -15.99
C GLN A 82 30.06 -22.48 -14.94
N GLN A 83 30.42 -23.74 -15.18
CA GLN A 83 31.44 -24.57 -14.57
C GLN A 83 32.82 -23.89 -14.76
N GLN A 84 33.44 -23.40 -13.68
CA GLN A 84 34.82 -22.94 -13.74
C GLN A 84 35.72 -24.18 -13.65
N GLN A 85 36.24 -24.59 -14.82
CA GLN A 85 37.18 -25.70 -14.97
C GLN A 85 38.53 -25.35 -14.32
N GLN A 86 39.08 -26.36 -13.66
CA GLN A 86 40.48 -26.43 -13.25
C GLN A 86 41.41 -26.40 -14.47
N GLY A 87 42.57 -25.74 -14.31
CA GLY A 87 43.63 -25.74 -15.31
C GLY A 87 44.98 -25.33 -14.70
N LYS A 88 45.67 -26.34 -14.14
CA LYS A 88 47.12 -26.55 -13.94
C LYS A 88 48.02 -25.38 -13.55
#